data_AF-A0A6A5A3H7-F1
#
_entry.id   AF-A0A6A5A3H7-F1
#
_cell.length_a   1.000
_cell.length_b   1.000
_cell.length_c   1.000
_cell.angle_alpha   90.00
_cell.angle_beta   90.00
_cell.angle_gamma   90.00
#
_symmetry.space_group_name_H-M   'P 1'
#
loop_
_entity.id
_entity.type
_entity.pdbx_description
1 polymer ?
#
loop_
_entity_poly.entity_id
_entity_poly.type
_entity_poly.pdbx_seq_one_letter_code
_entity_poly.pdbx_strand_id
1 'polypeptide(L)'
;MSLNTTGQNYGYRSSKAALNSLTKSLSVDLGARGICCLLLHPGYVQTAMTDHRGDMDVHESIAGLAAVLAKATFDDNATFFHTNGSVIPW
;
A
#
# COMPACT_ATOMS: atom_id res chain seq x y z
N MET A 1 -3.84 -11.33 1.14
CA MET A 1 -3.32 -12.63 0.66
C MET A 1 -3.99 -13.04 -0.63
N SER A 2 -5.26 -12.66 -0.84
CA SER A 2 -6.04 -12.98 -2.03
C SER A 2 -5.37 -12.62 -3.37
N LEU A 3 -4.56 -11.55 -3.41
CA LEU A 3 -3.84 -11.12 -4.62
C LEU A 3 -2.55 -11.90 -4.91
N ASN A 4 -2.10 -12.78 -4.01
CA ASN A 4 -0.93 -13.61 -4.25
C ASN A 4 -1.32 -14.92 -4.98
N THR A 5 -1.55 -14.82 -6.28
CA THR A 5 -1.91 -15.98 -7.14
C THR A 5 -0.72 -16.53 -7.94
N THR A 6 0.41 -15.81 -7.97
CA THR A 6 1.57 -16.13 -8.82
C THR A 6 2.76 -16.72 -8.05
N GLY A 7 2.81 -16.60 -6.72
CA GLY A 7 3.92 -17.08 -5.90
C GLY A 7 5.22 -16.29 -6.09
N GLN A 8 6.38 -16.94 -5.83
CA GLN A 8 7.75 -16.40 -5.93
C GLN A 8 8.02 -15.20 -5.01
N ASN A 9 9.20 -14.57 -5.16
CA ASN A 9 9.59 -13.35 -4.44
C ASN A 9 9.43 -13.45 -2.92
N TYR A 10 9.72 -14.62 -2.34
CA TYR A 10 9.43 -14.93 -0.93
C TYR A 10 9.93 -13.85 0.04
N GLY A 11 11.20 -13.44 -0.09
CA GLY A 11 11.76 -12.39 0.77
C GLY A 11 11.02 -11.05 0.65
N TYR A 12 10.72 -10.62 -0.58
CA TYR A 12 9.98 -9.38 -0.82
C TYR A 12 8.53 -9.46 -0.34
N ARG A 13 7.81 -10.56 -0.63
CA ARG A 13 6.42 -10.73 -0.20
C ARG A 13 6.32 -10.86 1.31
N SER A 14 7.22 -11.61 1.95
CA SER A 14 7.27 -11.73 3.40
C SER A 14 7.59 -10.40 4.07
N SER A 15 8.51 -9.60 3.52
CA SER A 15 8.81 -8.28 4.10
C SER A 15 7.64 -7.31 3.97
N LYS A 16 6.90 -7.33 2.85
CA LYS A 16 5.67 -6.53 2.69
C LYS A 16 4.53 -7.02 3.58
N ALA A 17 4.38 -8.34 3.78
CA ALA A 17 3.42 -8.89 4.74
C ALA A 17 3.79 -8.53 6.19
N ALA A 18 5.07 -8.49 6.54
CA ALA A 18 5.53 -8.01 7.84
C ALA A 18 5.27 -6.51 8.02
N LEU A 19 5.57 -5.68 7.01
CA LEU A 19 5.26 -4.24 7.01
C LEU A 19 3.75 -3.99 7.23
N ASN A 20 2.92 -4.81 6.60
CA ASN A 20 1.48 -4.79 6.73
C ASN A 20 1.04 -4.98 8.19
N SER A 21 1.52 -6.03 8.85
CA SER A 21 1.25 -6.28 10.27
C SER A 21 1.81 -5.18 11.18
N LEU A 22 3.02 -4.70 10.91
CA LEU A 22 3.66 -3.63 11.67
C LEU A 22 2.83 -2.34 11.61
N THR A 23 2.32 -1.98 10.44
CA THR A 23 1.48 -0.78 10.27
C THR A 23 0.18 -0.91 11.05
N LYS A 24 -0.40 -2.11 11.14
CA LYS A 24 -1.57 -2.33 11.99
C LYS A 24 -1.25 -2.10 13.46
N SER A 25 -0.12 -2.59 13.97
CA SER A 25 0.31 -2.29 15.34
C SER A 25 0.52 -0.79 15.55
N LEU A 26 1.24 -0.11 14.65
CA LEU A 26 1.44 1.34 14.73
C LEU A 26 0.11 2.13 14.74
N SER A 27 -0.87 1.70 13.94
CA SER A 27 -2.19 2.35 13.87
C SER A 27 -2.92 2.35 15.22
N VAL A 28 -2.70 1.31 16.04
CA VAL A 28 -3.29 1.17 17.37
C VAL A 28 -2.53 2.04 18.37
N ASP A 29 -1.20 1.91 18.40
CA ASP A 29 -0.34 2.64 19.34
C ASP A 29 -0.42 4.16 19.14
N LEU A 30 -0.45 4.60 17.89
CA LEU A 30 -0.48 6.02 17.52
C LEU A 30 -1.90 6.58 17.38
N GLY A 31 -2.92 5.71 17.35
CA GLY A 31 -4.31 6.12 17.20
C GLY A 31 -4.78 7.03 18.34
N ALA A 32 -4.39 6.75 19.58
CA ALA A 32 -4.68 7.60 20.74
C ALA A 32 -4.07 9.01 20.65
N ARG A 33 -3.08 9.20 19.77
CA ARG A 33 -2.42 10.49 19.50
C ARG A 33 -3.00 11.21 18.28
N GLY A 34 -4.07 10.67 17.67
CA GLY A 34 -4.69 11.23 16.47
C GLY A 34 -3.86 11.04 15.20
N ILE A 35 -2.94 10.07 15.15
CA ILE A 35 -2.10 9.80 13.97
C ILE A 35 -2.68 8.62 13.19
N CYS A 36 -3.07 8.87 11.95
CA CYS A 36 -3.55 7.84 11.03
C CYS A 36 -2.37 7.16 10.31
N CYS A 37 -2.39 5.82 10.24
CA CYS A 37 -1.38 5.01 9.57
C CYS A 37 -2.02 4.25 8.40
N LEU A 38 -1.54 4.46 7.18
CA LEU A 38 -2.07 3.84 5.96
C LEU A 38 -1.02 2.99 5.26
N LEU A 39 -1.47 1.97 4.53
CA LEU A 39 -0.64 1.22 3.58
C LEU A 39 -1.05 1.57 2.16
N LEU A 40 -0.05 1.72 1.29
CA LEU A 40 -0.23 2.17 -0.08
C LEU A 40 0.44 1.20 -1.06
N HIS A 41 -0.36 0.58 -1.91
CA HIS A 41 0.12 -0.20 -3.05
C HIS A 41 0.17 0.71 -4.28
N PRO A 42 1.36 0.99 -4.84
CA PRO A 42 1.52 1.91 -5.95
C PRO A 42 1.06 1.34 -7.31
N GLY A 43 0.46 0.15 -7.37
CA GLY A 43 0.35 -0.65 -8.60
C GLY A 43 1.68 -1.28 -9.05
N TYR A 44 1.70 -1.81 -10.28
CA TYR A 44 2.89 -2.35 -10.92
C TYR A 44 3.52 -1.27 -11.82
N VAL A 45 4.45 -0.50 -11.25
CA VAL A 45 4.95 0.76 -11.82
C VAL A 45 6.26 0.56 -12.55
N GLN A 46 6.41 1.19 -13.72
CA GLN A 46 7.63 1.19 -14.54
C GLN A 46 8.79 1.96 -13.88
N THR A 47 9.56 1.29 -13.03
CA THR A 47 10.71 1.86 -12.29
C THR A 47 11.94 0.97 -12.44
N ALA A 48 13.11 1.44 -12.00
CA ALA A 48 14.31 0.60 -11.97
C ALA A 48 14.12 -0.70 -11.15
N MET A 49 13.30 -0.68 -10.09
CA MET A 49 12.98 -1.86 -9.28
C MET A 49 12.26 -2.95 -10.09
N THR A 50 11.51 -2.56 -11.11
CA THR A 50 10.73 -3.48 -11.97
C THR A 50 11.38 -3.66 -13.34
N ASP A 51 12.65 -3.27 -13.51
CA ASP A 51 13.33 -3.28 -14.81
C ASP A 51 12.54 -2.49 -15.88
N HIS A 52 11.94 -1.36 -15.47
CA HIS A 52 11.05 -0.52 -16.26
C HIS A 52 9.83 -1.23 -16.87
N ARG A 53 9.47 -2.41 -16.34
CA ARG A 53 8.22 -3.12 -16.65
C ARG A 53 7.11 -2.67 -15.71
N GLY A 54 5.88 -2.71 -16.19
CA GLY A 54 4.73 -2.27 -15.42
C GLY A 54 3.56 -1.91 -16.30
N ASP A 55 2.37 -1.93 -15.71
CA ASP A 55 1.12 -1.60 -16.39
C ASP A 55 0.81 -0.11 -16.32
N MET A 56 1.61 0.66 -15.57
CA MET A 56 1.46 2.11 -15.38
C MET A 56 2.80 2.82 -15.19
N ASP A 57 2.82 4.12 -15.50
CA ASP A 57 3.97 4.99 -15.27
C ASP A 57 3.99 5.59 -13.85
N VAL A 58 5.09 6.26 -13.53
CA VAL A 58 5.31 6.86 -12.20
C VAL A 58 4.35 8.01 -11.93
N HIS A 59 4.03 8.84 -12.93
CA HIS A 59 3.14 9.98 -12.75
C HIS A 59 1.71 9.54 -12.46
N GLU A 60 1.21 8.53 -13.16
CA GLU A 60 -0.09 7.91 -12.91
C GLU A 60 -0.16 7.34 -11.49
N SER A 61 0.85 6.55 -11.10
CA SER A 61 0.92 5.93 -9.78
C SER A 61 0.89 6.96 -8.65
N ILE A 62 1.70 8.02 -8.75
CA ILE A 62 1.79 9.04 -7.70
C ILE A 62 0.56 9.94 -7.67
N ALA A 63 -0.04 10.26 -8.82
CA ALA A 63 -1.30 11.00 -8.86
C ALA A 63 -2.43 10.26 -8.12
N GLY A 64 -2.55 8.95 -8.33
CA GLY A 64 -3.53 8.11 -7.63
C GLY A 64 -3.28 8.04 -6.12
N LEU A 65 -2.03 7.80 -5.70
CA LEU A 65 -1.66 7.79 -4.27
C LEU A 65 -1.88 9.14 -3.59
N ALA A 66 -1.56 10.25 -4.26
CA ALA A 66 -1.83 11.59 -3.75
C ALA A 66 -3.34 11.83 -3.58
N ALA A 67 -4.16 11.35 -4.52
CA ALA A 67 -5.61 11.46 -4.42
C ALA A 67 -6.19 10.61 -3.28
N VAL A 68 -5.63 9.43 -3.00
CA VAL A 68 -5.98 8.63 -1.80
C VAL A 68 -5.66 9.39 -0.53
N LEU A 69 -4.43 9.90 -0.41
CA LEU A 69 -3.99 10.65 0.77
C LEU A 69 -4.81 11.92 0.99
N ALA A 70 -5.17 12.64 -0.06
CA ALA A 70 -5.98 13.85 0.02
C ALA A 70 -7.42 13.61 0.51
N LYS A 71 -7.93 12.38 0.35
CA LYS A 71 -9.28 11.98 0.78
C LYS A 71 -9.29 11.18 2.08
N ALA A 72 -8.14 10.69 2.51
CA ALA A 72 -8.04 9.82 3.67
C ALA A 72 -8.45 10.56 4.95
N THR A 73 -9.21 9.86 5.77
CA THR A 73 -9.70 10.30 7.06
C THR A 73 -9.14 9.40 8.16
N PHE A 74 -9.48 9.70 9.42
CA PHE A 74 -9.09 8.83 10.52
C PHE A 74 -9.85 7.49 10.52
N ASP A 75 -11.02 7.42 9.87
CA ASP A 75 -11.79 6.16 9.72
C ASP A 75 -11.06 5.16 8.81
N ASP A 76 -10.16 5.65 7.96
CA ASP A 76 -9.31 4.84 7.09
C ASP A 76 -8.09 4.26 7.82
N ASN A 77 -7.92 4.51 9.13
CA ASN A 77 -6.75 4.07 9.88
C ASN A 77 -6.53 2.54 9.78
N ALA A 78 -5.29 2.16 9.45
CA ALA A 78 -4.87 0.79 9.13
C ALA A 78 -5.44 0.20 7.84
N THR A 79 -5.99 1.01 6.94
CA THR A 79 -6.48 0.54 5.63
C THR A 79 -5.35 0.40 4.63
N PHE A 80 -5.46 -0.63 3.79
CA PHE A 80 -4.54 -0.86 2.68
C PHE A 80 -5.20 -0.45 1.37
N PHE A 81 -4.68 0.59 0.73
CA PHE A 81 -5.20 1.11 -0.53
C PHE A 81 -4.33 0.74 -1.71
N HIS A 82 -4.96 0.52 -2.85
CA HIS A 82 -4.32 0.56 -4.16
C HIS A 82 -4.33 2.01 -4.71
N THR A 83 -3.41 2.32 -5.63
CA THR A 83 -3.31 3.66 -6.24
C THR A 83 -4.60 4.13 -6.94
N ASN A 84 -5.42 3.20 -7.44
CA ASN A 84 -6.74 3.53 -8.01
C ASN A 84 -7.83 3.83 -6.94
N GLY A 85 -7.48 3.85 -5.66
CA GLY A 85 -8.37 4.12 -4.54
C GLY A 85 -9.16 2.93 -4.01
N SER A 86 -9.02 1.73 -4.59
CA SER A 86 -9.67 0.55 -4.03
C SER A 86 -8.98 0.05 -2.76
N VAL A 87 -9.75 -0.56 -1.87
CA VAL A 87 -9.22 -1.22 -0.67
C VAL A 87 -8.75 -2.62 -1.05
N ILE A 88 -7.52 -2.96 -0.65
CA ILE A 88 -6.95 -4.29 -0.78
C ILE A 88 -7.23 -5.08 0.51
N PRO A 89 -7.94 -6.21 0.44
CA PRO A 89 -8.12 -7.07 1.59
C PRO A 89 -6.80 -7.77 1.99
N TRP A 90 -6.68 -8.03 3.28
CA TRP A 90 -5.50 -8.63 3.89
C TRP A 90 -5.15 -10.05 3.42
#